data_AF-A0A1H0VCZ4-F1
#
_entry.id   AF-A0A1H0VCZ4-F1
#
_cell.length_a   1.000
_cell.length_b   1.000
_cell.length_c   1.000
_cell.angle_alpha   90.00
_cell.angle_beta   90.00
_cell.angle_gamma   90.00
#
_symmetry.space_group_name_H-M   'P 1'
#
loop_
_entity.id
_entity.type
_entity.pdbx_description
1 polymer ?
#
loop_
_entity_poly.entity_id
_entity_poly.type
_entity_poly.pdbx_seq_one_letter_code
_entity_poly.pdbx_strand_id
1 'polypeptide(L)' 'MVEKVKSAFKVNGLDEDTHRELIERINYFENNHQGDVMNCGDGWVPRLKNSNYIFSGIINIFITMWLIWALA' A
#
# COMPACT_ATOMS: atom_id res chain seq x y z
N MET A 1 28.50 14.83 2.87
CA MET A 1 28.69 13.89 1.74
C MET A 1 27.31 13.47 1.30
N VAL A 2 26.79 14.02 0.20
CA VAL A 2 25.51 13.61 -0.36
C VAL A 2 25.79 12.36 -1.19
N GLU A 3 25.30 11.21 -0.70
CA GLU A 3 25.43 9.93 -1.38
C GLU A 3 24.84 10.02 -2.79
N LYS A 4 25.55 9.36 -3.71
CA LYS A 4 25.23 9.24 -5.14
C LYS A 4 23.74 8.92 -5.33
N VAL A 5 22.96 9.89 -5.78
CA VAL A 5 21.57 9.66 -6.23
C VAL A 5 21.65 8.75 -7.44
N LYS A 6 21.43 7.45 -7.21
CA LYS A 6 21.55 6.40 -8.20
C LYS A 6 20.16 6.03 -8.70
N SER A 7 19.51 6.91 -9.46
CA SER A 7 18.45 6.41 -10.35
C SER A 7 18.33 7.22 -11.63
N ALA A 8 18.59 6.53 -12.73
CA ALA A 8 18.30 6.97 -14.09
C ALA A 8 16.78 6.86 -14.37
N PHE A 9 15.94 7.34 -13.43
CA PHE A 9 14.49 7.21 -13.52
C PHE A 9 13.90 8.50 -14.09
N LYS A 10 13.86 8.60 -15.43
CA LYS A 10 13.23 9.72 -16.14
C LYS A 10 11.76 9.37 -16.41
N VAL A 11 10.85 9.93 -15.63
CA VAL A 11 9.42 9.88 -15.91
C VAL A 11 9.09 11.04 -16.85
N ASN A 12 8.78 10.73 -18.10
CA ASN A 12 8.45 11.74 -19.09
C ASN A 12 7.09 12.37 -18.77
N GLY A 13 7.00 13.70 -18.82
CA GLY A 13 5.73 14.44 -18.62
C GLY A 13 5.47 14.91 -17.19
N LEU A 14 6.43 14.77 -16.27
CA LEU A 14 6.37 15.39 -14.95
C LEU A 14 7.14 16.71 -14.92
N ASP A 15 6.62 17.66 -14.16
CA ASP A 15 7.31 18.89 -13.79
C ASP A 15 8.58 18.57 -12.96
N GLU A 16 9.57 19.48 -12.98
CA GLU A 16 10.87 19.29 -12.30
C GLU A 16 10.73 19.14 -10.79
N ASP A 17 9.81 19.87 -10.15
CA ASP A 17 9.58 19.77 -8.71
C ASP A 17 8.95 18.43 -8.35
N THR A 18 7.97 17.98 -9.15
CA THR A 18 7.35 16.66 -9.01
C THR A 18 8.36 15.54 -9.23
N HIS A 19 9.29 15.71 -10.18
CA HIS A 19 10.35 14.75 -10.45
C HIS A 19 11.32 14.62 -9.27
N ARG A 20 11.67 15.74 -8.63
CA ARG A 20 12.49 15.77 -7.42
C ARG A 20 11.79 15.08 -6.25
N GLU A 21 10.53 15.38 -6.00
CA GLU A 21 9.75 14.75 -4.93
C GLU A 21 9.63 13.23 -5.15
N LEU A 22 9.45 12.81 -6.40
CA LEU A 22 9.38 11.39 -6.75
C LEU A 22 10.70 10.67 -6.44
N ILE A 23 11.83 11.27 -6.82
CA ILE A 23 13.16 10.72 -6.53
C ILE A 23 13.39 10.64 -5.02
N GLU A 24 13.00 11.66 -4.26
CA GLU A 24 13.13 11.67 -2.80
C GLU A 24 12.30 10.56 -2.14
N ARG A 25 11.05 10.38 -2.58
CA ARG A 25 10.19 9.29 -2.09
C ARG A 25 10.71 7.91 -2.48
N ILE A 26 11.26 7.75 -3.69
CA ILE A 26 11.88 6.49 -4.12
C ILE A 26 13.10 6.18 -3.26
N ASN A 27 14.01 7.13 -3.09
CA ASN A 27 15.19 6.94 -2.24
C ASN A 27 14.80 6.63 -0.79
N TYR A 28 13.75 7.27 -0.27
CA TYR A 28 13.23 6.97 1.06
C TYR A 28 12.72 5.53 1.15
N PHE A 29 11.95 5.07 0.17
CA PHE A 29 11.46 3.69 0.09
C PHE A 29 12.61 2.68 -0.01
N GLU A 30 13.58 2.91 -0.90
CA GLU A 30 14.73 2.01 -1.10
C GLU A 30 15.56 1.84 0.19
N ASN A 31 15.81 2.94 0.91
CA ASN A 31 16.64 2.90 2.11
C ASN A 31 15.92 2.34 3.35
N ASN A 32 14.61 2.60 3.49
CA ASN A 32 13.90 2.32 4.74
C ASN A 32 12.92 1.15 4.66
N HIS A 33 12.41 0.79 3.47
CA HIS A 33 11.27 -0.12 3.34
C HIS A 33 11.45 -1.22 2.29
N GLN A 34 12.41 -1.11 1.37
CA GLN A 34 12.67 -2.14 0.36
C GLN A 34 13.06 -3.48 1.01
N GLY A 35 13.88 -3.45 2.06
CA GLY A 35 14.24 -4.65 2.82
C GLY A 35 13.02 -5.34 3.44
N ASP A 36 12.11 -4.57 4.03
CA ASP A 36 10.90 -5.10 4.65
C ASP A 36 9.91 -5.66 3.62
N VAL A 37 9.74 -4.97 2.49
CA VAL A 37 8.86 -5.41 1.41
C VAL A 37 9.36 -6.71 0.76
N MET A 38 10.67 -6.83 0.53
CA MET A 38 11.26 -8.03 -0.07
C MET A 38 11.24 -9.25 0.88
N ASN A 39 11.20 -9.01 2.19
CA ASN A 39 11.18 -10.05 3.22
C ASN A 39 9.79 -10.31 3.82
N CYS A 40 8.72 -9.92 3.13
CA CYS A 40 7.34 -10.09 3.60
C CYS A 40 7.04 -9.46 4.99
N GLY A 41 7.77 -8.42 5.38
CA GLY A 41 7.47 -7.61 6.55
C GLY A 41 6.19 -6.77 6.40
N ASP A 42 5.94 -5.89 7.36
CA ASP A 42 4.87 -4.88 7.29
C ASP A 42 5.18 -3.91 6.15
N GLY A 43 4.82 -4.29 4.93
CA GLY A 43 5.22 -3.57 3.72
C GLY A 43 4.78 -2.10 3.71
N TRP A 44 5.40 -1.33 2.83
CA TRP A 44 5.15 0.10 2.61
C TRP A 44 3.67 0.48 2.35
N VAL A 45 2.89 -0.46 1.82
CA VAL A 45 1.44 -0.29 1.59
C VAL A 45 0.68 -1.13 2.61
N PRO A 46 -0.31 -0.56 3.34
CA PRO A 46 -1.10 -1.31 4.30
C PRO A 46 -1.82 -2.46 3.61
N ARG A 47 -1.42 -3.69 3.97
CA ARG A 47 -2.04 -4.91 3.44
C ARG A 47 -3.36 -5.19 4.15
N LEU A 48 -4.33 -5.73 3.42
CA LEU A 48 -5.54 -6.27 4.03
C LEU A 48 -5.15 -7.38 5.01
N LYS A 49 -5.51 -7.20 6.28
CA LYS A 49 -5.29 -8.21 7.31
C LYS A 49 -6.35 -9.30 7.21
N ASN A 50 -6.03 -10.53 7.62
CA ASN A 50 -6.99 -11.63 7.69
C ASN A 50 -8.23 -11.26 8.53
N SER A 51 -8.06 -10.41 9.55
CA SER A 51 -9.16 -9.86 10.35
C SER A 51 -10.19 -9.08 9.53
N ASN A 52 -9.77 -8.41 8.45
CA ASN A 52 -10.68 -7.63 7.61
C ASN A 52 -11.62 -8.54 6.81
N TYR A 53 -11.14 -9.72 6.41
CA TYR A 53 -11.95 -10.74 5.73
C TYR A 53 -12.94 -11.42 6.67
N ILE A 54 -12.52 -11.67 7.92
CA ILE A 54 -13.40 -12.24 8.95
C ILE A 54 -14.50 -11.22 9.29
N PHE A 55 -14.15 -9.95 9.49
CA PHE A 55 -15.09 -8.89 9.81
C PHE A 55 -16.12 -8.67 8.69
N SER A 56 -15.67 -8.59 7.42
CA SER A 56 -16.58 -8.45 6.28
C SER A 56 -17.48 -9.69 6.11
N GLY A 57 -16.95 -10.89 6.35
CA GLY A 57 -17.74 -12.13 6.36
C GLY A 57 -18.85 -12.10 7.41
N ILE A 58 -18.55 -11.69 8.64
CA ILE A 58 -19.53 -11.60 9.73
C ILE A 58 -20.65 -10.62 9.38
N ILE A 59 -20.31 -9.42 8.89
CA ILE A 59 -21.32 -8.42 8.49
C ILE A 59 -22.23 -8.99 7.41
N ASN A 60 -21.67 -9.62 6.38
CA ASN A 60 -22.46 -10.20 5.30
C ASN A 60 -23.38 -11.32 5.79
N ILE A 61 -22.94 -12.15 6.74
CA ILE A 61 -23.79 -13.16 7.36
C ILE A 61 -24.98 -12.52 8.08
N PHE A 62 -24.74 -11.48 8.90
CA PHE A 62 -25.80 -10.78 9.62
C PHE A 62 -26.82 -10.14 8.67
N ILE A 63 -26.36 -9.48 7.61
CA ILE A 63 -27.24 -8.89 6.58
C ILE A 63 -28.08 -9.99 5.91
N THR A 64 -27.45 -11.12 5.55
CA THR A 64 -28.14 -12.24 4.91
C THR A 64 -29.20 -12.85 5.82
N MET A 65 -28.88 -13.08 7.10
CA MET A 65 -29.84 -13.61 8.07
C MET A 65 -31.01 -12.64 8.31
N TRP A 66 -30.72 -11.34 8.39
CA TRP A 66 -31.75 -10.31 8.51
C TRP A 66 -32.69 -10.29 7.30
N LEU A 67 -32.15 -10.38 6.08
CA LEU A 67 -32.95 -10.45 4.85
C LEU A 67 -33.82 -11.71 4.79
N ILE A 68 -33.28 -12.87 5.18
CA ILE A 68 -34.07 -14.12 5.25
C ILE A 68 -35.22 -13.96 6.23
N TRP A 69 -34.98 -13.38 7.41
CA TRP A 69 -36.03 -13.16 8.41
C TRP A 69 -37.07 -12.12 7.95
N ALA A 70 -36.65 -11.08 7.23
CA ALA A 70 -37.56 -10.09 6.67
C ALA A 70 -38.45 -10.63 5.52
N LEU A 71 -38.02 -11.72 4.85
CA LEU A 71 -38.73 -12.36 3.75
C LEU A 71 -39.56 -13.60 4.19
N ALA A 72 -39.38 -14.08 5.42
CA ALA A 72 -40.08 -15.23 5.99
C ALA A 72 -41.34 -14.80 6.76
#